data_AF-A0A1Y1NE62-F1
#
_entry.id   AF-A0A1Y1NE62-F1
#
_cell.length_a   1.000
_cell.length_b   1.000
_cell.length_c   1.000
_cell.angle_alpha   90.00
_cell.angle_beta   90.00
_cell.angle_gamma   90.00
#
_symmetry.space_group_name_H-M   'P 1'
#
loop_
_entity.id
_entity.type
_entity.pdbx_description
1 polymer ?
#
loop_
_entity_poly.entity_id
_entity_poly.type
_entity_poly.pdbx_seq_one_letter_code
_entity_poly.pdbx_strand_id
1 'polypeptide(L)'
;PLRLERVADAAATSRNDAVMVRKGIRAMELLSQLQELGVIDKSDQFDLLRDEVEQELQHLGSLKEGVIAESAKLEEVYKTIRDHNTYLVGQLETYKSYLHNVRSQSEGTKRKQQKQQVLGPYKFTHQQLEREGVIQKSNVPDNRRANIYFNFTSPLPGTFVISLHYKGRNRGLLELDLKLDDLLEMQKDNQDELDLEYVQFNVPKVLALLNKRFARKKGW
;
A
#
# COMPACT_ATOMS: atom_id res chain seq x y z
N PRO A 1 31.53 -24.01 -40.72
CA PRO A 1 32.38 -22.83 -40.51
C PRO A 1 31.69 -21.54 -40.95
N LEU A 2 31.64 -20.55 -40.06
CA LEU A 2 31.18 -19.19 -40.39
C LEU A 2 32.00 -18.62 -41.56
N ARG A 3 31.33 -17.99 -42.54
CA ARG A 3 32.00 -17.32 -43.67
C ARG A 3 31.90 -15.81 -43.49
N LEU A 4 32.86 -15.24 -42.77
CA LEU A 4 32.83 -13.83 -42.32
C LEU A 4 32.60 -12.84 -43.48
N GLU A 5 33.30 -13.01 -44.61
CA GLU A 5 33.10 -12.18 -45.80
C GLU A 5 31.68 -12.26 -46.36
N ARG A 6 31.10 -13.45 -46.45
CA ARG A 6 29.72 -13.61 -46.96
C ARG A 6 28.70 -12.99 -46.02
N VAL A 7 28.93 -13.08 -44.71
CA VAL A 7 28.06 -12.47 -43.71
C VAL A 7 28.13 -10.95 -43.80
N ALA A 8 29.33 -10.38 -43.91
CA ALA A 8 29.53 -8.94 -44.03
C ALA A 8 28.97 -8.40 -45.36
N ASP A 9 29.16 -9.10 -46.47
CA ASP A 9 28.62 -8.76 -47.80
C ASP A 9 27.08 -8.85 -47.84
N ALA A 10 26.50 -9.91 -47.25
CA ALA A 10 25.05 -10.03 -47.12
C ALA A 10 24.45 -8.93 -46.22
N ALA A 11 25.14 -8.54 -45.14
CA ALA A 11 24.73 -7.42 -44.30
C ALA A 11 24.81 -6.08 -45.06
N ALA A 12 25.88 -5.86 -45.82
CA ALA A 12 26.09 -4.65 -46.62
C ALA A 12 25.09 -4.49 -47.79
N THR A 13 24.56 -5.60 -48.31
CA THR A 13 23.60 -5.62 -49.42
C THR A 13 22.14 -5.78 -48.98
N SER A 14 21.87 -5.81 -47.67
CA SER A 14 20.53 -5.94 -47.10
C SER A 14 19.65 -4.74 -47.45
N ARG A 15 18.56 -4.97 -48.19
CA ARG A 15 17.69 -3.89 -48.70
C ARG A 15 16.74 -3.28 -47.65
N ASN A 16 16.52 -3.96 -46.54
CA ASN A 16 15.45 -3.63 -45.58
C ASN A 16 15.95 -3.00 -44.27
N ASP A 17 17.27 -2.93 -44.04
CA ASP A 17 17.82 -2.40 -42.79
C ASP A 17 19.08 -1.54 -43.03
N ALA A 18 18.89 -0.23 -43.01
CA ALA A 18 19.97 0.74 -43.19
C ALA A 18 21.03 0.67 -42.07
N VAL A 19 20.67 0.22 -40.86
CA VAL A 19 21.64 0.01 -39.77
C VAL A 19 22.49 -1.23 -40.07
N MET A 20 21.87 -2.32 -40.55
CA MET A 20 22.57 -3.53 -40.94
C MET A 20 23.54 -3.27 -42.10
N VAL A 21 23.13 -2.49 -43.10
CA VAL A 21 23.99 -2.10 -44.24
C VAL A 21 25.25 -1.37 -43.77
N ARG A 22 25.10 -0.38 -42.87
CA ARG A 22 26.25 0.34 -42.30
C ARG A 22 27.18 -0.60 -41.53
N LYS A 23 26.62 -1.54 -40.77
CA LYS A 23 27.40 -2.55 -40.04
C LYS A 23 28.15 -3.50 -40.98
N GLY A 24 27.51 -3.93 -42.07
CA GLY A 24 28.14 -4.79 -43.08
C GLY A 24 29.31 -4.08 -43.79
N ILE A 25 29.10 -2.84 -44.25
CA ILE A 25 30.16 -2.03 -44.87
C ILE A 25 31.33 -1.84 -43.89
N ARG A 26 31.03 -1.50 -42.63
CA ARG A 26 32.06 -1.33 -41.61
C ARG A 26 32.80 -2.63 -41.29
N ALA A 27 32.12 -3.77 -41.27
CA ALA A 27 32.73 -5.07 -41.06
C ALA A 27 33.71 -5.44 -42.18
N MET A 28 33.36 -5.16 -43.45
CA MET A 28 34.26 -5.37 -44.59
C MET A 28 35.51 -4.50 -44.52
N GLU A 29 35.37 -3.23 -44.12
CA GLU A 29 36.49 -2.31 -43.91
C GLU A 29 37.43 -2.81 -42.81
N LEU A 30 36.88 -3.25 -41.66
CA LEU A 30 37.66 -3.77 -40.54
C LEU A 30 38.37 -5.08 -40.87
N LEU A 31 37.74 -5.98 -41.64
CA LEU A 31 38.41 -7.19 -42.14
C LEU A 31 39.61 -6.83 -43.02
N SER A 32 39.48 -5.82 -43.88
CA SER A 32 40.58 -5.35 -44.74
C SER A 32 41.73 -4.78 -43.91
N GLN A 33 41.42 -3.96 -42.89
CA GLN A 33 42.44 -3.39 -41.98
C GLN A 33 43.18 -4.46 -41.17
N LEU A 34 42.47 -5.46 -40.65
CA LEU A 34 43.09 -6.57 -39.90
C LEU A 34 43.98 -7.43 -40.80
N GLN A 35 43.62 -7.58 -42.07
CA GLN A 35 44.43 -8.27 -43.07
C GLN A 35 45.69 -7.47 -43.43
N GLU A 36 45.59 -6.15 -43.59
CA GLU A 36 46.75 -5.26 -43.80
C GLU A 36 47.73 -5.28 -42.62
N LEU A 37 47.22 -5.45 -41.40
CA LEU A 37 48.03 -5.61 -40.18
C LEU A 37 48.63 -7.02 -40.03
N GLY A 38 48.28 -7.97 -40.91
CA GLY A 38 48.77 -9.34 -40.87
C GLY A 38 48.25 -10.18 -39.69
N VAL A 39 47.15 -9.74 -39.04
CA VAL A 39 46.54 -10.42 -37.89
C VAL A 39 45.62 -11.56 -38.33
N ILE A 40 45.02 -11.42 -39.52
CA ILE A 40 44.15 -12.42 -40.13
C ILE A 40 44.56 -12.65 -41.57
N ASP A 41 44.42 -13.88 -42.07
CA ASP A 41 44.67 -14.20 -43.47
C ASP A 41 43.35 -14.53 -44.18
N LYS A 42 43.25 -14.15 -45.46
CA LYS A 42 42.16 -14.57 -46.32
C LYS A 42 42.38 -15.98 -46.85
N SER A 43 43.63 -16.44 -46.95
CA SER A 43 44.00 -17.76 -47.47
C SER A 43 43.52 -18.91 -46.57
N ASP A 44 43.49 -18.69 -45.26
CA ASP A 44 42.95 -19.62 -44.26
C ASP A 44 41.46 -19.39 -43.95
N GLN A 45 40.81 -18.48 -44.70
CA GLN A 45 39.42 -18.06 -44.48
C GLN A 45 39.17 -17.39 -43.13
N PHE A 46 40.15 -16.64 -42.63
CA PHE A 46 40.11 -15.90 -41.37
C PHE A 46 39.95 -16.83 -40.15
N ASP A 47 40.69 -17.93 -40.12
CA ASP A 47 40.49 -19.05 -39.19
C ASP A 47 40.46 -18.61 -37.71
N LEU A 48 41.46 -17.82 -37.29
CA LEU A 48 41.57 -17.28 -35.93
C LEU A 48 40.35 -16.42 -35.54
N LEU A 49 39.99 -15.46 -36.39
CA LEU A 49 38.85 -14.56 -36.13
C LEU A 49 37.52 -15.31 -36.18
N ARG A 50 37.40 -16.33 -37.05
CA ARG A 50 36.21 -17.17 -37.13
C ARG A 50 36.00 -17.92 -35.82
N ASP A 51 37.06 -18.51 -35.27
CA ASP A 51 36.98 -19.27 -34.03
C ASP A 51 36.63 -18.38 -32.83
N GLU A 52 37.21 -17.18 -32.75
CA GLU A 52 36.83 -16.18 -31.74
C GLU A 52 35.35 -15.76 -31.87
N VAL A 53 34.88 -15.47 -33.09
CA VAL A 53 33.48 -15.10 -33.34
C VAL A 53 32.53 -16.25 -33.02
N GLU A 54 32.90 -17.50 -33.34
CA GLU A 54 32.08 -18.67 -33.03
C GLU A 54 31.99 -18.90 -31.51
N GLN A 55 33.08 -18.71 -30.75
CA GLN A 55 33.07 -18.77 -29.29
C GLN A 55 32.20 -17.67 -28.67
N GLU A 56 32.33 -16.43 -29.15
CA GLU A 56 31.53 -15.31 -28.65
C GLU A 56 30.04 -15.50 -28.96
N LEU A 57 29.69 -16.01 -30.15
CA LEU A 57 28.30 -16.33 -30.50
C LEU A 57 27.71 -17.41 -29.58
N GLN A 58 28.49 -18.44 -29.24
CA GLN A 58 28.06 -19.46 -28.27
C GLN A 58 27.86 -18.86 -26.88
N HIS A 59 28.79 -18.01 -26.44
CA HIS A 59 28.69 -17.33 -25.15
C HIS A 59 27.43 -16.44 -25.06
N LEU A 60 27.21 -15.58 -26.07
CA LEU A 60 26.01 -14.74 -26.15
C LEU A 60 24.72 -15.56 -26.24
N GLY A 61 24.74 -16.71 -26.93
CA GLY A 61 23.64 -17.67 -26.94
C GLY A 61 23.30 -18.17 -25.54
N SER A 62 24.30 -18.59 -24.77
CA SER A 62 24.11 -19.08 -23.40
C SER A 62 23.57 -17.99 -22.45
N LEU A 63 24.07 -16.76 -22.58
CA LEU A 63 23.58 -15.61 -21.79
C LEU A 63 22.12 -15.29 -22.13
N LYS A 64 21.77 -15.29 -23.42
CA LYS A 64 20.40 -15.07 -23.88
C LYS A 64 19.45 -16.13 -23.32
N GLU A 65 19.85 -17.40 -23.36
CA GLU A 65 19.06 -18.50 -22.76
C GLU A 65 18.86 -18.32 -21.26
N GLY A 66 19.92 -17.91 -20.54
CA GLY A 66 19.85 -17.57 -19.12
C GLY A 66 18.86 -16.45 -18.82
N VAL A 67 18.92 -15.36 -19.58
CA VAL A 67 18.01 -14.21 -19.43
C VAL A 67 16.56 -14.58 -19.75
N ILE A 68 16.33 -15.40 -20.78
CA ILE A 68 14.98 -15.88 -21.12
C ILE A 68 14.43 -16.75 -19.99
N ALA A 69 15.24 -17.66 -19.44
CA ALA A 69 14.83 -18.51 -18.33
C ALA A 69 14.53 -17.71 -17.06
N GLU A 70 15.35 -16.71 -16.74
CA GLU A 70 15.12 -15.81 -15.61
C GLU A 70 13.86 -14.97 -15.80
N SER A 71 13.65 -14.42 -17.00
CA SER A 71 12.44 -13.66 -17.33
C SER A 71 11.17 -14.52 -17.14
N ALA A 72 11.21 -15.79 -17.56
CA ALA A 72 10.10 -16.72 -17.38
C ALA A 72 9.81 -16.99 -15.89
N LYS A 73 10.85 -17.20 -15.08
CA LYS A 73 10.72 -17.37 -13.61
C LYS A 73 10.13 -16.12 -12.96
N LEU A 74 10.58 -14.94 -13.39
CA LEU A 74 10.10 -13.67 -12.84
C LEU A 74 8.62 -13.45 -13.14
N GLU A 75 8.16 -13.83 -14.34
CA GLU A 75 6.75 -13.79 -14.73
C GLU A 75 5.90 -14.74 -13.86
N GLU A 76 6.41 -15.93 -13.54
CA GLU A 76 5.73 -16.89 -12.65
C GLU A 76 5.60 -16.35 -11.22
N VAL A 77 6.67 -15.76 -10.68
CA VAL A 77 6.66 -15.12 -9.36
C VAL A 77 5.68 -13.95 -9.34
N TYR A 78 5.70 -13.11 -10.37
CA TYR A 78 4.79 -11.98 -10.50
C TYR A 78 3.32 -12.43 -10.52
N LYS A 79 3.02 -13.49 -11.28
CA LYS A 79 1.68 -14.10 -11.31
C LYS A 79 1.27 -14.59 -9.93
N THR A 80 2.15 -15.30 -9.22
CA THR A 80 1.88 -15.80 -7.87
C THR A 80 1.56 -14.66 -6.89
N ILE A 81 2.30 -13.56 -6.96
CA ILE A 81 2.05 -12.37 -6.13
C ILE A 81 0.68 -11.74 -6.46
N ARG A 82 0.33 -11.63 -7.74
CA ARG A 82 -0.98 -11.12 -8.19
C ARG A 82 -2.13 -11.99 -7.70
N ASP A 83 -2.01 -13.31 -7.81
CA ASP A 83 -3.02 -14.26 -7.37
C ASP A 83 -3.21 -14.19 -5.84
N HIS A 84 -2.10 -14.10 -5.09
CA HIS A 84 -2.15 -13.95 -3.65
C HIS A 84 -2.75 -12.61 -3.20
N ASN A 85 -2.44 -11.51 -3.90
CA ASN A 85 -3.05 -10.21 -3.62
C ASN A 85 -4.58 -10.27 -3.83
N THR A 86 -5.02 -10.88 -4.93
CA THR A 86 -6.45 -11.08 -5.23
C THR A 86 -7.13 -11.89 -4.13
N TYR A 87 -6.47 -12.96 -3.66
CA TYR A 87 -6.95 -13.77 -2.55
C TYR A 87 -7.11 -12.95 -1.25
N LEU A 88 -6.11 -12.16 -0.87
CA LEU A 88 -6.15 -11.31 0.34
C LEU A 88 -7.26 -10.25 0.26
N VAL A 89 -7.46 -9.64 -0.91
CA VAL A 89 -8.57 -8.70 -1.12
C VAL A 89 -9.92 -9.40 -0.94
N GLY A 90 -10.09 -10.60 -1.51
CA GLY A 90 -11.30 -11.40 -1.32
C GLY A 90 -11.53 -11.82 0.14
N GLN A 91 -10.46 -12.15 0.88
CA GLN A 91 -10.56 -12.40 2.33
C GLN A 91 -11.03 -11.15 3.07
N LEU A 92 -10.47 -9.98 2.77
CA LEU A 92 -10.88 -8.71 3.41
C LEU A 92 -12.36 -8.41 3.16
N GLU A 93 -12.87 -8.62 1.94
CA GLU A 93 -14.29 -8.47 1.64
C GLU A 93 -15.17 -9.46 2.42
N THR A 94 -14.69 -10.70 2.54
CA THR A 94 -15.37 -11.73 3.34
C THR A 94 -15.43 -11.32 4.82
N TYR A 95 -14.32 -10.83 5.39
CA TYR A 95 -14.28 -10.34 6.77
C TYR A 95 -15.16 -9.11 6.98
N LYS A 96 -15.16 -8.15 6.05
CA LYS A 96 -16.05 -6.98 6.09
C LYS A 96 -17.52 -7.41 6.09
N SER A 97 -17.88 -8.34 5.21
CA SER A 97 -19.24 -8.89 5.11
C SER A 97 -19.63 -9.65 6.38
N TYR A 98 -18.72 -10.45 6.92
CA TYR A 98 -18.93 -11.15 8.19
C TYR A 98 -19.16 -10.18 9.35
N LEU A 99 -18.30 -9.17 9.51
CA LEU A 99 -18.46 -8.14 10.54
C LEU A 99 -19.77 -7.36 10.35
N HIS A 100 -20.13 -7.03 9.12
CA HIS A 100 -21.40 -6.37 8.83
C HIS A 100 -22.59 -7.23 9.23
N ASN A 101 -22.56 -8.52 8.91
CA ASN A 101 -23.62 -9.47 9.25
C ASN A 101 -23.70 -9.71 10.77
N VAL A 102 -22.57 -9.85 11.46
CA VAL A 102 -22.56 -9.96 12.93
C VAL A 102 -23.08 -8.69 13.58
N ARG A 103 -22.72 -7.50 13.07
CA ARG A 103 -23.28 -6.22 13.53
C ARG A 103 -24.79 -6.18 13.34
N SER A 104 -25.29 -6.45 12.13
CA SER A 104 -26.73 -6.42 11.84
C SER A 104 -27.52 -7.47 12.64
N GLN A 105 -26.95 -8.66 12.87
CA GLN A 105 -27.58 -9.71 13.67
C GLN A 105 -27.56 -9.39 15.18
N SER A 106 -26.51 -8.73 15.67
CA SER A 106 -26.43 -8.23 17.05
C SER A 106 -27.41 -7.08 17.35
N GLU A 107 -27.93 -6.41 16.31
CA GLU A 107 -29.01 -5.43 16.45
C GLU A 107 -30.40 -6.06 16.66
N GLY A 108 -30.50 -7.39 16.62
CA GLY A 108 -31.71 -8.15 16.93
C GLY A 108 -32.74 -8.12 15.80
N THR A 109 -33.27 -9.28 15.44
CA THR A 109 -34.27 -9.54 14.40
C THR A 109 -35.67 -8.97 14.67
N LYS A 110 -35.77 -7.81 15.34
CA LYS A 110 -37.01 -7.04 15.46
C LYS A 110 -36.69 -5.56 15.41
N ARG A 111 -36.80 -4.93 14.24
CA ARG A 111 -37.16 -3.51 14.13
C ARG A 111 -37.83 -3.25 12.78
N LYS A 112 -39.16 -3.12 12.83
CA LYS A 112 -39.92 -2.17 12.00
C LYS A 112 -39.06 -0.93 11.78
N GLN A 113 -38.98 -0.44 10.54
CA GLN A 113 -38.39 0.84 10.11
C GLN A 113 -38.30 1.85 11.26
N GLN A 114 -37.23 1.78 12.06
CA GLN A 114 -37.06 2.66 13.21
C GLN A 114 -36.05 3.70 12.74
N LYS A 115 -36.54 4.93 12.53
CA LYS A 115 -35.74 6.10 12.21
C LYS A 115 -34.41 6.01 12.94
N GLN A 116 -33.32 6.12 12.17
CA GLN A 116 -31.95 6.18 12.64
C GLN A 116 -31.87 7.10 13.86
N GLN A 117 -31.85 6.50 15.05
CA GLN A 117 -31.97 7.24 16.30
C GLN A 117 -30.56 7.59 16.75
N VAL A 118 -30.16 8.82 16.48
CA VAL A 118 -28.95 9.44 17.02
C VAL A 118 -28.99 9.32 18.55
N LEU A 119 -27.93 8.77 19.14
CA LEU A 119 -27.79 8.66 20.59
C LEU A 119 -26.95 9.83 21.12
N GLY A 120 -27.36 10.43 22.24
CA GLY A 120 -26.72 11.64 22.79
C GLY A 120 -27.40 12.92 22.29
N PRO A 121 -26.81 14.11 22.53
CA PRO A 121 -25.48 14.33 23.11
C PRO A 121 -25.43 14.09 24.62
N TYR A 122 -24.42 13.35 25.09
CA TYR A 122 -24.10 13.24 26.52
C TYR A 122 -23.00 14.22 26.89
N LYS A 123 -23.30 15.09 27.86
CA LYS A 123 -22.41 16.15 28.33
C LYS A 123 -21.54 15.67 29.48
N PHE A 124 -20.24 15.90 29.37
CA PHE A 124 -19.24 15.62 30.41
C PHE A 124 -18.41 16.87 30.67
N THR A 125 -18.19 17.22 31.94
CA THR A 125 -17.28 18.32 32.27
C THR A 125 -15.82 17.86 32.14
N HIS A 126 -14.91 18.79 31.91
CA HIS A 126 -13.46 18.49 31.90
C HIS A 126 -13.04 17.76 33.20
N GLN A 127 -13.43 18.31 34.36
CA GLN A 127 -13.14 17.72 35.67
C GLN A 127 -13.70 16.30 35.84
N GLN A 128 -14.86 16.00 35.25
CA GLN A 128 -15.44 14.66 35.33
C GLN A 128 -14.60 13.66 34.53
N LEU A 129 -14.22 13.99 33.30
CA LEU A 129 -13.41 13.10 32.46
C LEU A 129 -12.00 12.91 33.02
N GLU A 130 -11.41 13.94 33.64
CA GLU A 130 -10.14 13.84 34.36
C GLU A 130 -10.26 12.91 35.57
N ARG A 131 -11.31 13.04 36.38
CA ARG A 131 -11.56 12.15 37.53
C ARG A 131 -11.82 10.70 37.12
N GLU A 132 -12.52 10.46 36.02
CA GLU A 132 -12.79 9.12 35.48
C GLU A 132 -11.54 8.52 34.78
N GLY A 133 -10.44 9.28 34.66
CA GLY A 133 -9.20 8.87 33.99
C GLY A 133 -9.34 8.82 32.46
N VAL A 134 -10.42 9.39 31.91
CA VAL A 134 -10.63 9.50 30.47
C VAL A 134 -9.71 10.57 29.88
N ILE A 135 -9.52 11.70 30.58
CA ILE A 135 -8.46 12.67 30.27
C ILE A 135 -7.19 12.23 31.01
N GLN A 136 -6.15 11.91 30.26
CA GLN A 136 -4.85 11.52 30.77
C GLN A 136 -3.89 12.71 30.90
N LYS A 137 -3.91 13.62 29.91
CA LYS A 137 -3.16 14.89 29.94
C LYS A 137 -4.03 16.02 29.39
N SER A 138 -3.81 17.25 29.85
CA SER A 138 -4.53 18.43 29.35
C SER A 138 -3.65 19.66 29.30
N ASN A 139 -3.60 20.30 28.13
CA ASN A 139 -2.93 21.58 27.90
C ASN A 139 -3.87 22.77 28.19
N VAL A 140 -5.07 22.52 28.73
CA VAL A 140 -6.03 23.57 29.10
C VAL A 140 -5.58 24.23 30.40
N PRO A 141 -5.44 25.57 30.44
CA PRO A 141 -5.14 26.31 31.66
C PRO A 141 -6.19 26.08 32.76
N ASP A 142 -5.74 25.91 34.02
CA ASP A 142 -6.60 25.53 35.15
C ASP A 142 -7.80 26.47 35.36
N ASN A 143 -7.56 27.77 35.23
CA ASN A 143 -8.58 28.82 35.34
C ASN A 143 -9.68 28.74 34.26
N ARG A 144 -9.45 28.00 33.16
CA ARG A 144 -10.40 27.79 32.07
C ARG A 144 -11.12 26.44 32.14
N ARG A 145 -10.56 25.44 32.82
CA ARG A 145 -11.11 24.06 32.88
C ARG A 145 -12.55 24.02 33.39
N ALA A 146 -12.92 24.85 34.37
CA ALA A 146 -14.27 24.92 34.92
C ALA A 146 -15.35 25.33 33.89
N ASN A 147 -14.92 25.98 32.80
CA ASN A 147 -15.79 26.42 31.71
C ASN A 147 -15.75 25.48 30.50
N ILE A 148 -14.98 24.40 30.54
CA ILE A 148 -14.89 23.42 29.46
C ILE A 148 -15.81 22.21 29.73
N TYR A 149 -16.50 21.78 28.68
CA TYR A 149 -17.22 20.52 28.65
C TYR A 149 -17.16 19.87 27.27
N PHE A 150 -17.40 18.57 27.23
CA PHE A 150 -17.41 17.75 26.03
C PHE A 150 -18.81 17.18 25.83
N ASN A 151 -19.26 17.15 24.58
CA ASN A 151 -20.48 16.46 24.18
C ASN A 151 -20.09 15.24 23.35
N PHE A 152 -20.59 14.08 23.76
CA PHE A 152 -20.40 12.83 23.02
C PHE A 152 -21.72 12.46 22.36
N THR A 153 -21.69 12.21 21.06
CA THR A 153 -22.85 11.83 20.26
C THR A 153 -22.51 10.61 19.43
N SER A 154 -23.46 9.72 19.18
CA SER A 154 -23.31 8.60 18.25
C SER A 154 -24.37 8.74 17.17
N PRO A 155 -24.02 9.32 16.00
CA PRO A 155 -24.96 9.48 14.89
C PRO A 155 -25.32 8.13 14.25
N LEU A 156 -24.35 7.21 14.20
CA LEU A 156 -24.53 5.84 13.72
C LEU A 156 -23.93 4.84 14.72
N PRO A 157 -24.47 3.61 14.83
CA PRO A 157 -23.85 2.56 15.63
C PRO A 157 -22.38 2.37 15.24
N GLY A 158 -21.47 2.50 16.22
CA GLY A 158 -20.03 2.35 16.01
C GLY A 158 -19.32 3.61 15.50
N THR A 159 -20.01 4.72 15.29
CA THR A 159 -19.39 6.04 15.09
C THR A 159 -19.77 7.00 16.20
N PHE A 160 -18.82 7.86 16.56
CA PHE A 160 -18.95 8.82 17.64
C PHE A 160 -18.42 10.18 17.19
N VAL A 161 -19.06 11.23 17.68
CA VAL A 161 -18.65 12.62 17.51
C VAL A 161 -18.41 13.17 18.89
N ILE A 162 -17.19 13.66 19.13
CA ILE A 162 -16.80 14.32 20.38
C ILE A 162 -16.60 15.80 20.10
N SER A 163 -17.46 16.64 20.67
CA SER A 163 -17.40 18.09 20.51
C SER A 163 -16.92 18.74 21.81
N LEU A 164 -15.84 19.51 21.74
CA LEU A 164 -15.34 20.36 22.83
C LEU A 164 -16.07 21.70 22.83
N HIS A 165 -16.57 22.13 23.98
CA HIS A 165 -17.27 23.40 24.14
C HIS A 165 -16.72 24.23 25.31
N TYR A 166 -16.84 25.55 25.17
CA TYR A 166 -16.57 26.52 26.23
C TYR A 166 -17.87 27.23 26.63
N LYS A 167 -18.18 27.27 27.93
CA LYS A 167 -19.38 27.93 28.47
C LYS A 167 -19.42 29.40 28.04
N GLY A 168 -20.57 29.83 27.52
CA GLY A 168 -20.76 31.20 27.03
C GLY A 168 -20.40 31.40 25.56
N ARG A 169 -20.01 30.36 24.82
CA ARG A 169 -19.91 30.38 23.35
C ARG A 169 -20.96 29.49 22.71
N ASN A 170 -21.55 29.96 21.61
CA ASN A 170 -22.61 29.23 20.88
C ASN A 170 -22.08 28.16 19.92
N ARG A 171 -20.76 28.15 19.62
CA ARG A 171 -20.13 27.15 18.72
C ARG A 171 -19.14 26.29 19.50
N GLY A 172 -19.06 25.01 19.11
CA GLY A 172 -17.99 24.11 19.57
C GLY A 172 -16.62 24.66 19.16
N LEU A 173 -15.63 24.42 20.01
CA LEU A 173 -14.22 24.79 19.76
C LEU A 173 -13.54 23.78 18.84
N LEU A 174 -13.89 22.51 18.99
CA LEU A 174 -13.32 21.39 18.25
C LEU A 174 -14.39 20.30 18.15
N GLU A 175 -14.40 19.58 17.04
CA GLU A 175 -15.22 18.39 16.82
C GLU A 175 -14.33 17.30 16.27
N LEU A 176 -14.39 16.11 16.86
CA LEU A 176 -13.66 14.93 16.39
C LEU A 176 -14.65 13.81 16.06
N ASP A 177 -14.53 13.30 14.84
CA ASP A 177 -15.17 12.05 14.42
C ASP A 177 -14.28 10.85 14.78
N LEU A 178 -14.88 9.87 15.45
CA LEU A 178 -14.22 8.63 15.88
C LEU A 178 -15.02 7.42 15.43
N LYS A 179 -14.33 6.38 14.98
CA LYS A 179 -14.93 5.06 14.79
C LYS A 179 -14.51 4.15 15.93
N LEU A 180 -15.43 3.26 16.32
CA LEU A 180 -15.17 2.24 17.32
C LEU A 180 -14.02 1.32 16.89
N ASP A 181 -13.94 1.03 15.59
CA ASP A 181 -12.91 0.16 15.01
C ASP A 181 -11.50 0.75 15.21
N ASP A 182 -11.32 2.05 14.98
CA ASP A 182 -10.05 2.75 15.15
C ASP A 182 -9.59 2.69 16.63
N LEU A 183 -10.51 2.88 17.59
CA LEU A 183 -10.20 2.78 19.02
C LEU A 183 -9.84 1.36 19.45
N LEU A 184 -10.47 0.34 18.87
CA LEU A 184 -10.17 -1.07 19.14
C LEU A 184 -8.82 -1.48 18.53
N GLU A 185 -8.49 -0.95 17.35
CA GLU A 185 -7.17 -1.13 16.72
C GLU A 185 -6.07 -0.49 17.56
N MET A 186 -6.24 0.75 18.00
CA MET A 186 -5.32 1.42 18.93
C MET A 186 -5.12 0.60 20.21
N GLN A 187 -6.20 0.07 20.80
CA GLN A 187 -6.09 -0.79 21.99
C GLN A 187 -5.30 -2.08 21.71
N LYS A 188 -5.50 -2.71 20.55
CA LYS A 188 -4.77 -3.93 20.15
C LYS A 188 -3.28 -3.67 19.97
N ASP A 189 -2.93 -2.52 19.41
CA ASP A 189 -1.53 -2.13 19.16
C ASP A 189 -0.85 -1.51 20.39
N ASN A 190 -1.51 -1.55 21.56
CA ASN A 190 -1.07 -0.92 22.82
C ASN A 190 -0.84 0.59 22.70
N GLN A 191 -1.55 1.25 21.79
CA GLN A 191 -1.62 2.69 21.69
C GLN A 191 -2.72 3.21 22.62
N ASP A 192 -2.36 3.47 23.86
CA ASP A 192 -3.32 3.85 24.90
C ASP A 192 -3.71 5.33 24.90
N GLU A 193 -3.07 6.16 24.07
CA GLU A 193 -3.23 7.62 24.08
C GLU A 193 -3.85 8.14 22.77
N LEU A 194 -4.97 8.87 22.87
CA LEU A 194 -5.63 9.57 21.77
C LEU A 194 -5.46 11.09 21.94
N ASP A 195 -4.70 11.74 21.05
CA ASP A 195 -4.43 13.18 21.12
C ASP A 195 -5.53 14.00 20.40
N LEU A 196 -6.03 15.03 21.07
CA LEU A 196 -7.09 15.95 20.63
C LEU A 196 -6.63 17.42 20.72
N GLU A 197 -5.34 17.69 20.54
CA GLU A 197 -4.69 19.02 20.56
C GLU A 197 -4.64 19.68 21.96
N TYR A 198 -5.80 19.79 22.63
CA TYR A 198 -5.93 20.42 23.96
C TYR A 198 -5.99 19.40 25.11
N VAL A 199 -6.35 18.17 24.80
CA VAL A 199 -6.48 17.06 25.75
C VAL A 199 -5.99 15.78 25.12
N GLN A 200 -5.42 14.91 25.94
CA GLN A 200 -5.06 13.56 25.56
C GLN A 200 -5.98 12.61 26.31
N PHE A 201 -6.71 11.78 25.57
CA PHE A 201 -7.60 10.78 26.14
C PHE A 201 -6.92 9.42 26.28
N ASN A 202 -7.33 8.66 27.30
CA ASN A 202 -6.93 7.27 27.45
C ASN A 202 -7.89 6.35 26.69
N VAL A 203 -7.40 5.65 25.66
CA VAL A 203 -8.19 4.82 24.73
C VAL A 203 -9.01 3.75 25.46
N PRO A 204 -8.44 2.91 26.36
CA PRO A 204 -9.22 1.96 27.15
C PRO A 204 -10.37 2.60 27.96
N LYS A 205 -10.13 3.77 28.56
CA LYS A 205 -11.14 4.48 29.37
C LYS A 205 -12.22 5.12 28.52
N VAL A 206 -11.88 5.66 27.35
CA VAL A 206 -12.85 6.14 26.35
C VAL A 206 -13.74 4.99 25.90
N LEU A 207 -13.16 3.84 25.52
CA LEU A 207 -13.92 2.65 25.13
C LEU A 207 -14.90 2.21 26.23
N ALA A 208 -14.45 2.18 27.48
CA ALA A 208 -15.30 1.85 28.62
C ALA A 208 -16.45 2.88 28.82
N LEU A 209 -16.16 4.18 28.68
CA LEU A 209 -17.16 5.25 28.76
C LEU A 209 -18.21 5.13 27.66
N LEU A 210 -17.76 4.91 26.41
CA LEU A 210 -18.62 4.76 25.24
C LEU A 210 -19.53 3.53 25.39
N ASN A 211 -18.96 2.38 25.77
CA ASN A 211 -19.73 1.17 26.04
C ASN A 211 -20.75 1.40 27.17
N LYS A 212 -20.38 2.07 28.27
CA LYS A 212 -21.30 2.30 29.38
C LYS A 212 -22.47 3.24 29.02
N ARG A 213 -22.23 4.25 28.17
CA ARG A 213 -23.20 5.32 27.87
C ARG A 213 -24.01 5.08 26.61
N PHE A 214 -23.46 4.35 25.64
CA PHE A 214 -24.08 4.14 24.33
C PHE A 214 -24.40 2.68 24.03
N ALA A 215 -23.93 1.70 24.81
CA ALA A 215 -24.43 0.34 24.65
C ALA A 215 -25.92 0.31 24.95
N ARG A 216 -26.71 -0.13 23.96
CA ARG A 216 -28.12 -0.44 24.19
C ARG A 216 -28.18 -1.49 25.29
N LYS A 217 -28.98 -1.26 26.34
CA LYS A 217 -29.30 -2.31 27.32
C LYS A 217 -29.69 -3.56 26.53
N LYS A 218 -28.92 -4.65 26.65
CA LYS A 218 -29.37 -5.98 26.24
C LYS A 218 -30.63 -6.24 27.07
N GLY A 219 -31.80 -6.05 26.45
CA GLY A 219 -33.05 -6.51 27.03
C GLY A 219 -32.94 -8.03 27.12
N TRP A 220 -32.97 -8.55 28.35
CA TRP A 220 -33.44 -9.90 28.57
C TRP A 220 -34.92 -9.99 28.20
#